data_AF-A0A6A2YWR4-F1
#
_entry.id   AF-A0A6A2YWR4-F1
#
_cell.length_a   1.000
_cell.length_b   1.000
_cell.length_c   1.000
_cell.angle_alpha   90.00
_cell.angle_beta   90.00
_cell.angle_gamma   90.00
#
_symmetry.space_group_name_H-M   'P 1'
#
loop_
_entity.id
_entity.type
_entity.pdbx_description
1 polymer ?
#
loop_
_entity_poly.entity_id
_entity_poly.type
_entity_poly.pdbx_seq_one_letter_code
_entity_poly.pdbx_strand_id
1 'polypeptide(L)'
;MVIKESLSLHPVAPLLIPHESTEDITVNGYFIPKKSRIMVNAWSMGRDRKVWSDNTEEFFPERFEDSSIDLRGHDFQFIPFGAGRRGCPAMQLGLTTMRLIIAQLVHCFDWELPDAMLPNEIDMTEKFGLTVPRAKHLHKCAICEIEFPPLYNPFLLASHQKMSKAPAKKRETGLGREASYYFIRDGRQGENASKERKGFND
;
A
#
# COMPACT_ATOMS: atom_id res chain seq x y z
N MET A 1 -5.80 2.93 14.58
CA MET A 1 -6.21 1.52 14.64
C MET A 1 -5.83 0.78 13.36
N VAL A 2 -6.55 0.98 12.25
CA VAL A 2 -6.36 0.28 10.95
C VAL A 2 -4.90 0.11 10.51
N ILE A 3 -4.11 1.19 10.45
CA ILE A 3 -2.69 1.11 10.03
C ILE A 3 -1.85 0.22 10.95
N LYS A 4 -2.09 0.25 12.26
CA LYS A 4 -1.35 -0.60 13.22
C LYS A 4 -1.70 -2.07 12.98
N GLU A 5 -2.99 -2.37 12.81
CA GLU A 5 -3.45 -3.73 12.52
C GLU A 5 -2.90 -4.26 11.20
N SER A 6 -2.90 -3.43 10.14
CA SER A 6 -2.29 -3.79 8.86
C SER A 6 -0.80 -4.13 9.01
N LEU A 7 -0.05 -3.36 9.80
CA LEU A 7 1.37 -3.62 10.07
C LEU A 7 1.61 -4.84 10.98
N SER A 8 0.62 -5.22 11.81
CA SER A 8 0.69 -6.41 12.65
C SER A 8 0.54 -7.69 11.82
N LEU A 9 -0.51 -7.74 10.99
CA LEU A 9 -0.79 -8.90 10.14
C LEU A 9 0.16 -8.99 8.94
N HIS A 10 0.45 -7.85 8.31
CA HIS A 10 1.25 -7.76 7.09
C HIS A 10 2.44 -6.80 7.29
N PRO A 11 3.42 -7.17 8.15
CA PRO A 11 4.57 -6.33 8.42
C PRO A 11 5.43 -6.16 7.17
N VAL A 12 5.72 -4.92 6.78
CA VAL A 12 6.49 -4.63 5.55
C VAL A 12 7.82 -5.39 5.52
N ALA A 13 8.52 -5.50 6.65
CA ALA A 13 9.77 -6.25 6.79
C ALA A 13 9.63 -7.30 7.91
N PRO A 14 9.26 -8.56 7.59
CA PRO A 14 8.86 -9.56 8.59
C PRO A 14 10.00 -10.01 9.52
N LEU A 15 11.25 -9.94 9.04
CA LEU A 15 12.46 -10.31 9.81
C LEU A 15 13.33 -9.10 10.19
N LEU A 16 12.81 -7.88 9.96
CA LEU A 16 13.55 -6.62 10.03
C LEU A 16 14.88 -6.68 9.23
N ILE A 17 15.75 -5.69 9.42
CA ILE A 17 17.10 -5.69 8.84
C ILE A 17 18.00 -6.51 9.79
N PRO A 18 18.78 -7.50 9.28
CA PRO A 18 19.69 -8.27 10.13
C PRO A 18 20.68 -7.39 10.90
N HIS A 19 20.87 -7.71 12.17
CA HIS A 19 21.87 -7.12 13.05
C HIS A 19 23.12 -8.01 13.13
N GLU A 20 24.23 -7.44 13.57
CA GLU A 20 25.46 -8.17 13.86
C GLU A 20 25.94 -7.82 15.28
N SER A 21 26.34 -8.84 16.06
CA SER A 21 26.89 -8.62 17.39
C SER A 21 28.27 -7.97 17.32
N THR A 22 28.46 -6.86 18.04
CA THR A 22 29.74 -6.12 18.07
C THR A 22 30.76 -6.71 19.05
N GLU A 23 30.30 -7.52 19.99
CA GLU A 23 31.09 -8.15 21.05
C GLU A 23 30.48 -9.49 21.47
N ASP A 24 31.21 -10.24 22.28
CA ASP A 24 30.67 -11.45 22.90
C ASP A 24 29.68 -11.05 23.99
N ILE A 25 28.45 -11.57 23.94
CA ILE A 25 27.38 -11.18 24.86
C ILE A 25 26.53 -12.39 25.25
N THR A 26 25.93 -12.35 26.45
CA THR A 26 24.93 -13.34 26.87
C THR A 26 23.54 -12.71 26.90
N VAL A 27 22.58 -13.30 26.20
CA VAL A 27 21.18 -12.83 26.15
C VAL A 27 20.28 -13.96 26.64
N ASN A 28 19.49 -13.71 27.68
CA ASN A 28 18.60 -14.69 28.29
C ASN A 28 19.30 -16.05 28.62
N GLY A 29 20.55 -15.98 29.09
CA GLY A 29 21.36 -17.16 29.40
C GLY A 29 22.07 -17.81 28.21
N TYR A 30 21.85 -17.36 26.97
CA TYR A 30 22.51 -17.87 25.77
C TYR A 30 23.73 -17.03 25.40
N PHE A 31 24.88 -17.68 25.23
CA PHE A 31 26.10 -17.04 24.75
C PHE A 31 26.01 -16.79 23.23
N ILE A 32 26.23 -15.54 22.83
CA ILE A 32 26.23 -15.07 21.44
C ILE A 32 27.64 -14.53 21.14
N PRO A 33 28.42 -15.21 20.29
CA PRO A 33 29.73 -14.72 19.87
C PRO A 33 29.66 -13.41 19.10
N LYS A 34 30.73 -12.63 19.15
CA LYS A 34 30.97 -11.47 18.28
C LYS A 34 30.84 -11.88 16.80
N LYS A 35 30.32 -10.97 15.98
CA LYS A 35 29.99 -11.17 14.55
C LYS A 35 28.84 -12.15 14.27
N SER A 36 28.10 -12.58 15.30
CA SER A 36 26.88 -13.35 15.07
C SER A 36 25.80 -12.50 14.40
N ARG A 37 25.15 -13.05 13.38
CA ARG A 37 23.99 -12.43 12.72
C ARG A 37 22.72 -12.68 13.53
N ILE A 38 22.00 -11.62 13.84
CA ILE A 38 20.77 -11.64 14.64
C ILE A 38 19.61 -11.17 13.77
N MET A 39 18.52 -11.93 13.75
CA MET A 39 17.31 -11.62 13.01
C MET A 39 16.15 -11.51 13.99
N VAL A 40 15.30 -10.48 13.82
CA VAL A 40 14.17 -10.23 14.70
C VAL A 40 12.89 -10.57 13.95
N ASN A 41 12.18 -11.59 14.41
CA ASN A 41 10.98 -12.07 13.73
C ASN A 41 9.75 -11.24 14.12
N ALA A 42 9.64 -10.04 13.55
CA ALA A 42 8.49 -9.16 13.75
C ALA A 42 7.18 -9.82 13.31
N TRP A 43 7.21 -10.68 12.29
CA TRP A 43 6.03 -11.42 11.82
C TRP A 43 5.45 -12.37 12.87
N SER A 44 6.30 -13.12 13.58
CA SER A 44 5.81 -13.99 14.67
C SER A 44 5.35 -13.18 15.88
N MET A 45 5.95 -12.03 16.14
CA MET A 45 5.60 -11.18 17.29
C MET A 45 4.19 -10.60 17.16
N GLY A 46 3.75 -10.23 15.95
CA GLY A 46 2.37 -9.81 15.69
C GLY A 46 1.34 -10.94 15.78
N ARG A 47 1.80 -12.20 15.88
CA ARG A 47 0.97 -13.42 15.91
C ARG A 47 1.06 -14.21 17.20
N ASP A 48 1.77 -13.69 18.20
CA ASP A 48 1.89 -14.37 19.49
C ASP A 48 0.58 -14.25 20.28
N ARG A 49 -0.17 -15.37 20.34
CA ARG A 49 -1.43 -15.47 21.09
C ARG A 49 -1.28 -15.16 22.58
N LYS A 50 -0.09 -15.39 23.15
CA LYS A 50 0.20 -15.06 24.56
C LYS A 50 0.19 -13.55 24.81
N VAL A 51 0.36 -12.76 23.75
CA VAL A 51 0.46 -11.30 23.81
C VAL A 51 -0.82 -10.64 23.28
N TRP A 52 -1.38 -11.12 22.17
CA TRP A 52 -2.45 -10.43 21.43
C TRP A 52 -3.84 -11.08 21.50
N SER A 53 -4.01 -12.23 22.19
CA SER A 53 -5.20 -13.11 22.20
C SER A 53 -5.36 -14.03 20.98
N ASP A 54 -6.38 -14.88 20.95
CA ASP A 54 -6.48 -15.98 19.97
C ASP A 54 -6.81 -15.53 18.53
N ASN A 55 -7.38 -14.34 18.36
CA ASN A 55 -7.76 -13.80 17.05
C ASN A 55 -6.59 -13.08 16.32
N THR A 56 -5.35 -13.53 16.51
CA THR A 56 -4.16 -12.89 15.92
C THR A 56 -4.06 -12.97 14.40
N GLU A 57 -4.78 -13.90 13.77
CA GLU A 57 -4.83 -14.03 12.30
C GLU A 57 -6.01 -13.26 11.69
N GLU A 58 -6.90 -12.73 12.54
CA GLU A 58 -8.05 -11.95 12.10
C GLU A 58 -7.68 -10.47 12.06
N PHE A 59 -8.16 -9.77 11.03
CA PHE A 59 -8.02 -8.32 10.94
C PHE A 59 -9.00 -7.65 11.91
N PHE A 60 -8.51 -7.26 13.09
CA PHE A 60 -9.30 -6.69 14.18
C PHE A 60 -8.69 -5.38 14.70
N PRO A 61 -8.86 -4.25 13.99
CA PRO A 61 -8.27 -2.96 14.34
C PRO A 61 -8.60 -2.44 15.74
N GLU A 62 -9.75 -2.81 16.27
CA GLU A 62 -10.29 -2.40 17.57
C GLU A 62 -9.37 -2.84 18.72
N ARG A 63 -8.50 -3.85 18.53
CA ARG A 63 -7.45 -4.18 19.52
C ARG A 63 -6.50 -3.02 19.84
N PHE A 64 -6.46 -2.02 18.96
CA PHE A 64 -5.62 -0.84 19.10
C PHE A 64 -6.40 0.42 19.50
N GLU A 65 -7.69 0.31 19.85
CA GLU A 65 -8.54 1.47 20.20
C GLU A 65 -8.09 2.13 21.50
N ASP A 66 -8.01 1.33 22.57
CA ASP A 66 -7.59 1.78 23.90
C ASP A 66 -6.14 1.40 24.25
N SER A 67 -5.36 0.95 23.26
CA SER A 67 -3.99 0.53 23.51
C SER A 67 -3.01 1.71 23.50
N SER A 68 -2.22 1.81 24.57
CA SER A 68 -1.11 2.76 24.66
C SER A 68 0.10 2.34 23.80
N ILE A 69 -0.02 1.26 23.04
CA ILE A 69 1.07 0.67 22.25
C ILE A 69 1.51 1.66 21.19
N ASP A 70 2.79 1.97 21.22
CA ASP A 70 3.42 3.00 20.42
C ASP A 70 4.36 2.39 19.37
N LEU A 71 4.43 3.03 18.21
CA LEU A 71 5.24 2.61 17.08
C LEU A 71 6.71 3.02 17.21
N ARG A 72 7.06 3.89 18.17
CA ARG A 72 8.45 4.37 18.41
C ARG A 72 9.41 3.30 18.93
N GLY A 73 8.95 2.07 19.13
CA GLY A 73 9.80 0.94 19.52
C GLY A 73 10.08 0.86 21.02
N HIS A 74 9.18 1.41 21.85
CA HIS A 74 9.21 1.23 23.31
C HIS A 74 8.44 -0.03 23.74
N ASP A 75 7.39 -0.39 22.99
CA ASP A 75 6.58 -1.57 23.24
C ASP A 75 7.09 -2.74 22.40
N PHE A 76 7.94 -3.59 22.99
CA PHE A 76 8.58 -4.68 22.26
C PHE A 76 7.62 -5.74 21.72
N GLN A 77 6.38 -5.78 22.17
CA GLN A 77 5.34 -6.59 21.53
C GLN A 77 5.01 -6.16 20.10
N PHE A 78 5.32 -4.90 19.72
CA PHE A 78 4.97 -4.33 18.43
C PHE A 78 6.03 -3.36 17.90
N ILE A 79 6.95 -3.86 17.07
CA ILE A 79 8.08 -3.09 16.53
C ILE A 79 8.18 -3.13 14.99
N PRO A 80 7.13 -2.72 14.25
CA PRO A 80 7.12 -2.79 12.79
C PRO A 80 8.19 -1.90 12.12
N PHE A 81 8.75 -0.93 12.85
CA PHE A 81 9.84 -0.05 12.40
C PHE A 81 11.18 -0.34 13.11
N GLY A 82 11.27 -1.46 13.84
CA GLY A 82 12.40 -1.76 14.73
C GLY A 82 12.43 -0.87 15.97
N ALA A 83 13.51 -0.99 16.75
CA ALA A 83 13.69 -0.28 18.00
C ALA A 83 15.18 0.07 18.24
N GLY A 84 15.43 0.97 19.20
CA GLY A 84 16.78 1.35 19.62
C GLY A 84 17.59 2.10 18.55
N ARG A 85 18.92 1.94 18.59
CA ARG A 85 19.87 2.70 17.73
C ARG A 85 19.68 2.51 16.22
N ARG A 86 19.01 1.44 15.80
CA ARG A 86 18.77 1.10 14.39
C ARG A 86 17.28 1.10 14.04
N GLY A 87 16.45 1.75 14.85
CA GLY A 87 15.06 2.02 14.49
C GLY A 87 14.97 2.83 13.19
N CYS A 88 13.89 2.63 12.43
CA CYS A 88 13.72 3.27 11.13
C CYS A 88 13.71 4.80 11.26
N PRO A 89 14.67 5.52 10.65
CA PRO A 89 14.72 6.98 10.73
C PRO A 89 13.54 7.65 9.99
N ALA A 90 12.94 6.95 9.02
CA ALA A 90 11.83 7.46 8.21
C ALA A 90 10.43 7.11 8.77
N MET A 91 10.33 6.56 9.98
CA MET A 91 9.06 6.11 10.56
C MET A 91 7.98 7.20 10.56
N GLN A 92 8.29 8.40 11.05
CA GLN A 92 7.31 9.49 11.13
C GLN A 92 6.85 9.97 9.75
N LEU A 93 7.76 10.04 8.79
CA LEU A 93 7.45 10.37 7.40
C LEU A 93 6.53 9.30 6.80
N GLY A 94 6.89 8.02 6.94
CA GLY A 94 6.10 6.90 6.42
C GLY A 94 4.68 6.89 7.00
N LEU A 95 4.53 7.07 8.32
CA LEU A 95 3.23 7.11 8.98
C LEU A 95 2.39 8.31 8.54
N THR A 96 3.00 9.48 8.42
CA THR A 96 2.29 10.69 7.98
C THR A 96 1.80 10.55 6.55
N THR A 97 2.66 10.08 5.64
CA THR A 97 2.32 9.85 4.25
C THR A 97 1.24 8.78 4.10
N MET A 98 1.34 7.65 4.80
CA MET A 98 0.31 6.60 4.78
C MET A 98 -1.05 7.12 5.26
N ARG A 99 -1.09 7.87 6.36
CA ARG A 99 -2.32 8.48 6.88
C ARG A 99 -2.96 9.42 5.85
N LEU A 100 -2.16 10.28 5.23
CA LEU A 100 -2.65 11.23 4.24
C LEU A 100 -3.22 10.51 3.01
N ILE A 101 -2.49 9.54 2.46
CA ILE A 101 -2.92 8.78 1.28
C ILE A 101 -4.20 8.02 1.59
N ILE A 102 -4.26 7.28 2.69
CA ILE A 102 -5.45 6.51 3.07
C ILE A 102 -6.64 7.44 3.31
N ALA A 103 -6.45 8.56 4.01
CA ALA A 103 -7.52 9.52 4.26
C ALA A 103 -8.07 10.09 2.95
N GLN A 104 -7.21 10.47 2.00
CA GLN A 104 -7.63 10.96 0.68
C GLN A 104 -8.36 9.88 -0.13
N LEU A 105 -7.84 8.66 -0.12
CA LEU A 105 -8.43 7.53 -0.85
C LEU A 105 -9.83 7.16 -0.31
N VAL A 106 -10.02 7.17 1.00
CA VAL A 106 -11.33 6.86 1.62
C VAL A 106 -12.29 8.04 1.54
N HIS A 107 -11.79 9.28 1.55
CA HIS A 107 -12.64 10.47 1.44
C HIS A 107 -13.19 10.70 0.02
N CYS A 108 -12.40 10.40 -1.02
CA CYS A 108 -12.75 10.76 -2.39
C CYS A 108 -13.40 9.63 -3.19
N PHE A 109 -13.36 8.39 -2.71
CA PHE A 109 -13.78 7.23 -3.46
C PHE A 109 -14.54 6.24 -2.60
N ASP A 110 -15.62 5.71 -3.16
CA ASP A 110 -16.18 4.44 -2.74
C ASP A 110 -15.46 3.28 -3.41
N TRP A 111 -15.24 2.23 -2.63
CA TRP A 111 -14.40 1.11 -3.02
C TRP A 111 -15.25 -0.14 -3.19
N GLU A 112 -15.36 -0.61 -4.43
CA GLU A 112 -16.02 -1.87 -4.75
C GLU A 112 -15.02 -2.86 -5.35
N LEU A 113 -15.26 -4.14 -5.10
CA LEU A 113 -14.51 -5.21 -5.76
C LEU A 113 -15.05 -5.41 -7.18
N PRO A 114 -14.18 -5.62 -8.17
CA PRO A 114 -14.61 -5.87 -9.54
C PRO A 114 -15.39 -7.19 -9.61
N ASP A 115 -16.25 -7.29 -10.64
CA ASP A 115 -16.91 -8.54 -11.04
C ASP A 115 -17.73 -9.23 -9.93
N ALA A 116 -18.26 -8.46 -8.98
CA ALA A 116 -19.01 -8.96 -7.81
C ALA A 116 -18.23 -9.98 -6.94
N MET A 117 -16.90 -9.90 -6.96
CA MET A 117 -16.01 -10.72 -6.11
C MET A 117 -16.33 -10.52 -4.63
N LEU A 118 -16.35 -11.62 -3.87
CA LEU A 118 -16.55 -11.59 -2.43
C LEU A 118 -15.24 -11.19 -1.70
N PRO A 119 -15.31 -10.53 -0.53
CA PRO A 119 -14.12 -10.17 0.23
C PRO A 119 -13.17 -11.34 0.54
N ASN A 120 -13.72 -12.54 0.74
CA ASN A 120 -12.97 -13.75 1.06
C ASN A 120 -12.25 -14.38 -0.15
N GLU A 121 -12.54 -13.90 -1.36
CA GLU A 121 -11.89 -14.36 -2.60
C GLU A 121 -10.63 -13.54 -2.93
N ILE A 122 -10.35 -12.49 -2.16
CA ILE A 122 -9.16 -11.66 -2.34
C ILE A 122 -7.91 -12.47 -1.95
N ASP A 123 -7.03 -12.68 -2.92
CA ASP A 123 -5.74 -13.34 -2.70
C ASP A 123 -4.77 -12.43 -1.91
N MET A 124 -4.62 -12.71 -0.62
CA MET A 124 -3.72 -12.01 0.30
C MET A 124 -2.32 -12.66 0.39
N THR A 125 -1.98 -13.60 -0.50
CA THR A 125 -0.66 -14.24 -0.53
C THR A 125 0.44 -13.19 -0.72
N GLU A 126 1.51 -13.31 0.05
CA GLU A 126 2.65 -12.41 0.03
C GLU A 126 3.83 -13.01 -0.74
N LYS A 127 4.65 -12.16 -1.36
CA LYS A 127 5.94 -12.55 -1.93
C LYS A 127 7.03 -12.38 -0.88
N PHE A 128 7.64 -13.48 -0.45
CA PHE A 128 8.71 -13.44 0.54
C PHE A 128 9.96 -12.71 0.02
N GLY A 129 10.54 -11.86 0.86
CA GLY A 129 11.72 -11.06 0.57
C GLY A 129 12.09 -10.17 1.76
N LEU A 130 13.01 -9.22 1.53
CA LEU A 130 13.32 -8.19 2.54
C LEU A 130 12.08 -7.34 2.85
N THR A 131 11.25 -7.11 1.83
CA THR A 131 9.89 -6.63 1.99
C THR A 131 8.90 -7.68 1.50
N VAL A 132 7.70 -7.70 2.07
CA VAL A 132 6.63 -8.66 1.71
C VAL A 132 5.42 -7.96 1.06
N PRO A 133 5.54 -7.53 -0.20
CA PRO A 133 4.37 -7.05 -0.93
C PRO A 133 3.44 -8.24 -1.23
N ARG A 134 2.17 -7.93 -1.52
CA ARG A 134 1.24 -8.92 -2.09
C ARG A 134 1.80 -9.52 -3.37
N ALA A 135 1.64 -10.82 -3.54
CA ALA A 135 2.10 -11.56 -4.70
C ALA A 135 1.35 -11.15 -5.98
N LYS A 136 0.07 -10.79 -5.85
CA LYS A 136 -0.76 -10.27 -6.93
C LYS A 136 -1.24 -8.87 -6.58
N HIS A 137 -1.27 -8.00 -7.58
CA HIS A 137 -1.82 -6.66 -7.43
C HIS A 137 -3.33 -6.74 -7.19
N LEU A 138 -3.82 -5.84 -6.33
CA LEU A 138 -5.23 -5.71 -6.07
C LEU A 138 -5.84 -4.81 -7.14
N HIS A 139 -6.69 -5.38 -7.99
CA HIS A 139 -7.51 -4.62 -8.92
C HIS A 139 -8.81 -4.21 -8.19
N LYS A 140 -9.05 -2.91 -8.03
CA LYS A 140 -10.30 -2.37 -7.48
C LYS A 140 -10.91 -1.37 -8.43
N CYS A 141 -12.24 -1.34 -8.46
CA CYS A 141 -12.99 -0.27 -9.12
C CYS A 141 -13.23 0.82 -8.07
N ALA A 142 -12.61 1.98 -8.25
CA ALA A 142 -12.87 3.13 -7.40
C ALA A 142 -13.97 3.97 -8.07
N ILE A 143 -15.08 4.15 -7.38
CA ILE A 143 -16.16 5.03 -7.82
C ILE A 143 -15.89 6.40 -7.20
N CYS A 144 -15.66 7.40 -8.05
CA CYS A 144 -15.34 8.75 -7.61
C CYS A 144 -16.65 9.52 -7.34
N GLU A 145 -16.94 9.78 -6.07
CA GLU A 145 -18.07 10.62 -5.64
C GLU A 145 -17.66 12.08 -5.46
N ILE A 146 -16.78 12.62 -6.30
CA ILE A 146 -16.57 14.07 -6.30
C ILE A 146 -17.78 14.72 -6.98
N GLU A 147 -18.81 15.01 -6.20
CA GLU A 147 -19.73 16.10 -6.51
C GLU A 147 -18.89 17.38 -6.52
N PHE A 148 -18.46 17.81 -7.71
CA PHE A 148 -17.93 19.14 -7.86
C PHE A 148 -19.04 20.11 -7.43
N PRO A 149 -18.86 20.93 -6.38
CA PRO A 149 -19.80 22.03 -6.14
C PRO A 149 -19.87 22.80 -7.45
N PRO A 150 -21.07 23.18 -7.94
CA PRO A 150 -21.21 23.79 -9.24
C PRO A 150 -20.36 25.06 -9.27
N LEU A 151 -19.17 24.96 -9.87
CA LEU A 151 -18.41 26.13 -10.25
C LEU A 151 -19.28 26.81 -11.29
N TYR A 152 -19.92 27.88 -10.87
CA TYR A 152 -20.82 28.71 -11.65
C TYR A 152 -20.17 29.08 -12.98
N ASN A 153 -20.44 28.27 -14.01
CA ASN A 153 -20.11 28.56 -15.39
C ASN A 153 -21.18 27.92 -16.30
N PRO A 154 -22.14 28.70 -16.81
CA PRO A 154 -23.24 28.18 -17.62
C PRO A 154 -22.83 27.61 -18.99
N PHE A 155 -21.54 27.59 -19.36
CA PHE A 155 -21.07 27.07 -20.65
C PHE A 155 -20.64 25.58 -20.66
N LEU A 156 -20.56 24.89 -19.52
CA LEU A 156 -20.03 23.52 -19.43
C LEU A 156 -21.07 22.41 -19.16
N LEU A 157 -22.37 22.73 -19.16
CA LEU A 157 -23.44 21.76 -18.88
C LEU A 157 -23.68 20.72 -19.99
N ALA A 158 -23.06 20.86 -21.17
CA ALA A 158 -23.27 19.93 -22.28
C ALA A 158 -22.35 18.69 -22.28
N SER A 159 -21.28 18.66 -21.48
CA SER A 159 -20.30 17.56 -21.47
C SER A 159 -20.53 16.53 -20.35
N HIS A 160 -21.19 16.91 -19.26
CA HIS A 160 -21.39 16.03 -18.10
C HIS A 160 -22.37 14.88 -18.34
N GLN A 161 -23.32 15.02 -19.27
CA GLN A 161 -24.32 13.99 -19.51
C GLN A 161 -23.83 12.81 -20.38
N LYS A 162 -22.64 12.92 -21.01
CA LYS A 162 -22.10 11.85 -21.87
C LYS A 162 -21.14 10.88 -21.15
N MET A 163 -20.62 11.20 -19.97
CA MET A 163 -19.68 10.31 -19.25
C MET A 163 -20.35 9.18 -18.48
N SER A 164 -21.61 9.32 -18.07
CA SER A 164 -22.33 8.30 -17.27
C SER A 164 -22.79 7.07 -18.08
N LYS A 165 -22.68 7.08 -19.42
CA LYS A 165 -23.22 6.02 -20.29
C LYS A 165 -22.26 5.47 -21.34
N ALA A 166 -20.95 5.60 -21.15
CA ALA A 166 -19.97 4.99 -22.07
C ALA A 166 -19.68 3.54 -21.63
N PRO A 167 -20.06 2.51 -22.42
CA PRO A 167 -19.66 1.14 -22.11
C PRO A 167 -18.15 0.99 -22.32
N ALA A 168 -17.46 0.37 -21.36
CA ALA A 168 -16.05 0.03 -21.46
C ALA A 168 -15.84 -0.89 -22.67
N LYS A 169 -15.19 -0.38 -23.73
CA LYS A 169 -14.79 -1.20 -24.88
C LYS A 169 -13.49 -1.92 -24.55
N LYS A 170 -13.55 -3.26 -24.48
CA LYS A 170 -12.37 -4.13 -24.57
C LYS A 170 -11.72 -3.91 -25.94
N ARG A 171 -10.46 -3.50 -25.97
CA ARG A 171 -9.63 -3.54 -27.17
C ARG A 171 -8.71 -4.74 -27.03
N GLU A 172 -8.97 -5.78 -27.80
CA GLU A 172 -8.03 -6.90 -27.94
C GLU A 172 -6.81 -6.41 -28.71
N THR A 173 -5.69 -6.27 -28.01
CA THR A 173 -4.38 -6.14 -28.64
C THR A 173 -3.83 -7.55 -28.83
N GLY A 174 -3.66 -7.97 -30.09
CA GLY A 174 -3.20 -9.30 -30.50
C GLY A 174 -1.75 -9.67 -30.15
N LEU A 175 -1.22 -9.19 -29.04
CA LEU A 175 0.02 -9.66 -28.43
C LEU A 175 -0.23 -9.85 -26.93
N GLY A 176 -0.09 -11.09 -26.45
CA GLY A 176 -0.38 -11.51 -25.08
C GLY A 176 0.50 -10.84 -24.01
N ARG A 177 0.19 -9.59 -23.66
CA ARG A 177 0.65 -8.89 -22.47
C ARG A 177 -0.52 -8.09 -21.91
N GLU A 178 -0.80 -8.29 -20.62
CA GLU A 178 -1.93 -7.74 -19.88
C GLU A 178 -2.03 -6.20 -20.03
N ALA A 179 -3.23 -5.74 -20.39
CA ALA A 179 -3.54 -4.33 -20.57
C ALA A 179 -3.70 -3.63 -19.21
N SER A 180 -2.81 -2.68 -18.92
CA SER A 180 -3.03 -1.68 -17.87
C SER A 180 -4.05 -0.66 -18.35
N TYR A 181 -5.15 -0.47 -17.62
CA TYR A 181 -6.13 0.57 -17.92
C TYR A 181 -5.57 1.94 -17.53
N TYR A 182 -5.26 2.78 -18.51
CA TYR A 182 -5.00 4.21 -18.31
C TYR A 182 -6.17 5.02 -18.89
N PHE A 183 -6.75 5.91 -18.08
CA PHE A 183 -7.73 6.88 -18.53
C PHE A 183 -7.04 7.91 -19.45
N ILE A 184 -7.35 7.88 -20.74
CA ILE A 184 -6.87 8.88 -21.71
C ILE A 184 -7.67 10.17 -21.49
N ARG A 185 -7.00 11.22 -21.03
CA ARG A 185 -7.51 12.60 -21.11
C ARG A 185 -7.43 13.06 -22.56
N ASP A 186 -8.58 13.17 -23.22
CA ASP A 186 -8.68 13.76 -24.55
C ASP A 186 -8.40 15.27 -24.47
N GLY A 187 -7.49 15.73 -25.31
CA GLY A 187 -6.98 17.09 -25.35
C GLY A 187 -6.70 17.52 -26.79
N ARG A 188 -7.76 17.96 -27.47
CA ARG A 188 -7.82 18.83 -28.66
C ARG A 188 -7.19 18.31 -29.97
N GLN A 189 -8.06 17.99 -30.93
CA GLN A 189 -7.78 18.19 -32.35
C GLN A 189 -7.87 19.69 -32.72
N GLY A 190 -6.97 20.12 -33.61
CA GLY A 190 -7.16 21.29 -34.48
C GLY A 190 -5.91 22.16 -34.65
N GLU A 191 -5.09 21.90 -35.65
CA GLU A 191 -4.98 22.75 -36.87
C GLU A 191 -3.77 22.37 -37.73
N ASN A 192 -4.03 22.31 -39.04
CA ASN A 192 -3.05 22.09 -40.09
C ASN A 192 -2.12 23.29 -40.21
N ALA A 193 -0.81 23.06 -40.23
CA ALA A 193 0.14 23.97 -40.87
C ALA A 193 1.26 23.15 -41.53
N SER A 194 1.08 22.92 -42.82
CA SER A 194 2.13 22.51 -43.77
C SER A 194 3.35 23.43 -43.69
N LYS A 195 4.55 22.85 -43.57
CA LYS A 195 5.76 23.39 -44.19
C LYS A 195 6.82 22.30 -44.34
N GLU A 196 7.11 21.98 -45.60
CA GLU A 196 8.26 21.22 -46.06
C GLU A 196 9.57 21.83 -45.53
N ARG A 197 10.52 20.98 -45.14
CA ARG A 197 11.89 21.03 -45.69
C ARG A 197 12.68 19.77 -45.29
N LYS A 198 12.95 18.97 -46.33
CA LYS A 198 14.20 18.30 -46.72
C LYS A 198 15.11 17.72 -45.62
N GLY A 199 15.41 16.44 -45.82
CA GLY A 199 16.24 15.64 -44.93
C GLY A 199 17.73 15.99 -44.93
N PHE A 200 18.42 15.31 -44.03
CA PHE A 200 19.81 14.93 -44.19
C PHE A 200 20.08 13.73 -43.26
N ASN A 201 20.45 12.60 -43.87
CA ASN A 201 21.18 11.53 -43.21
C ASN A 201 22.63 11.99 -43.07
N ASP A 202 23.20 11.86 -41.88
CA ASP A 202 24.36 10.99 -41.58
C ASP A 202 24.69 11.06 -40.09
#